data_AF-A0AAD5SKQ2-F1
#
_entry.id   AF-A0AAD5SKQ2-F1
#
_cell.length_a   1.000
_cell.length_b   1.000
_cell.length_c   1.000
_cell.angle_alpha   90.00
_cell.angle_beta   90.00
_cell.angle_gamma   90.00
#
_symmetry.space_group_name_H-M   'P 1'
#
loop_
_entity.id
_entity.type
_entity.pdbx_description
1 polymer ?
#
loop_
_entity_poly.entity_id
_entity_poly.type
_entity_poly.pdbx_seq_one_letter_code
_entity_poly.pdbx_strand_id
1 'polypeptide(L)'
;MDDFQTEMAKVASESWRLLKLGKRVTLGIGDNRKDSLYQAVAFRTLRTYLNNGFVLDEMIIRRQRFNTMAPLGVYLCTHYDFLMFAHEYVFILKKVSAATCGPEWANRLLDSVNLPPGSAEAPLIAAVPAIVSNVAYHRTARPIPSSPIERHSIVMGTLWTVRVTNDCSLSRLAMSKLVQRFGKDDAIWEEVSFLEFRNKVLALATYHDICAERDTPETCEPSSDAESDCEFEQERQKRIEANHAELSSMGLIFDLSAENQEDTRHLSTLLSMPPILDFFASPHLVFIPHINVPPTAILSETDWILNYRRFLVEQATDAANRIKPQGYFIVGVKDVRCWGLRGDDLQAVDGAAGNLSEPTRNTTTYVPLTLLVQEDLTAALTDTAMRLKEVIVIVPQGYSRNKDIDPEEFANRQKEDEEDWQEEREAEAGDVASVGSSRRALPIVQALYYVYLKV
;
A
#
# COMPACT_ATOMS: atom_id res chain seq x y z
N MET A 1 15.00 1.98 19.35
CA MET A 1 14.21 1.18 18.38
C MET A 1 14.39 -0.30 18.65
N ASP A 2 15.62 -0.76 18.80
CA ASP A 2 15.91 -2.18 19.05
C ASP A 2 15.36 -2.65 20.42
N ASP A 3 15.42 -1.80 21.45
CA ASP A 3 14.77 -2.08 22.74
C ASP A 3 13.26 -2.29 22.60
N PHE A 4 12.59 -1.42 21.84
CA PHE A 4 11.15 -1.54 21.58
C PHE A 4 10.83 -2.87 20.86
N GLN A 5 11.61 -3.25 19.86
CA GLN A 5 11.41 -4.52 19.15
C GLN A 5 11.68 -5.73 20.05
N THR A 6 12.69 -5.64 20.94
CA THR A 6 13.00 -6.68 21.92
C THR A 6 11.84 -6.90 22.90
N GLU A 7 11.24 -5.82 23.41
CA GLU A 7 10.06 -5.94 24.27
C GLU A 7 8.82 -6.40 23.50
N MET A 8 8.61 -5.92 22.27
CA MET A 8 7.50 -6.37 21.42
C MET A 8 7.59 -7.85 21.04
N ALA A 9 8.79 -8.41 20.91
CA ALA A 9 8.97 -9.85 20.69
C ALA A 9 8.42 -10.69 21.85
N LYS A 10 8.61 -10.22 23.10
CA LYS A 10 8.01 -10.88 24.28
C LYS A 10 6.49 -10.80 24.25
N VAL A 11 5.94 -9.63 23.90
CA VAL A 11 4.49 -9.43 23.75
C VAL A 11 3.90 -10.34 22.67
N ALA A 12 4.56 -10.45 21.52
CA ALA A 12 4.14 -11.31 20.42
C ALA A 12 4.16 -12.79 20.81
N SER A 13 5.24 -13.25 21.47
CA SER A 13 5.36 -14.61 21.99
C SER A 13 4.26 -14.94 22.99
N GLU A 14 3.98 -14.05 23.93
CA GLU A 14 2.94 -14.26 24.93
C GLU A 14 1.53 -14.21 24.32
N SER A 15 1.31 -13.32 23.34
CA SER A 15 0.09 -13.28 22.53
C SER A 15 -0.13 -14.61 21.81
N TRP A 16 0.91 -15.17 21.19
CA TRP A 16 0.85 -16.47 20.54
C TRP A 16 0.52 -17.59 21.53
N ARG A 17 1.16 -17.60 22.70
CA ARG A 17 0.95 -18.62 23.73
C ARG A 17 -0.49 -18.65 24.24
N LEU A 18 -1.07 -17.47 24.50
CA LEU A 18 -2.40 -17.32 25.11
C LEU A 18 -3.55 -17.48 24.10
N LEU A 19 -3.35 -17.05 22.85
CA LEU A 19 -4.42 -17.04 21.86
C LEU A 19 -4.80 -18.47 21.46
N LYS A 20 -6.12 -18.73 21.36
CA LYS A 20 -6.62 -20.02 20.87
C LYS A 20 -6.39 -20.15 19.36
N LEU A 21 -6.26 -21.39 18.88
CA LEU A 21 -6.11 -21.68 17.45
C LEU A 21 -7.30 -21.10 16.66
N GLY A 22 -7.02 -20.52 15.49
CA GLY A 22 -8.02 -19.89 14.62
C GLY A 22 -8.47 -18.50 15.07
N LYS A 23 -8.12 -18.06 16.28
CA LYS A 23 -8.46 -16.73 16.81
C LYS A 23 -7.42 -15.68 16.41
N ARG A 24 -7.77 -14.41 16.63
CA ARG A 24 -7.05 -13.26 16.08
C ARG A 24 -6.57 -12.33 17.19
N VAL A 25 -5.46 -11.64 16.90
CA VAL A 25 -4.99 -10.47 17.63
C VAL A 25 -5.05 -9.26 16.69
N THR A 26 -5.55 -8.14 17.21
CA THR A 26 -5.63 -6.88 16.47
C THR A 26 -4.64 -5.89 17.08
N LEU A 27 -3.77 -5.32 16.25
CA LEU A 27 -2.72 -4.40 16.69
C LEU A 27 -2.84 -3.07 15.95
N GLY A 28 -3.07 -1.98 16.68
CA GLY A 28 -2.95 -0.62 16.17
C GLY A 28 -1.54 -0.07 16.42
N ILE A 29 -0.87 0.41 15.39
CA ILE A 29 0.49 0.95 15.50
C ILE A 29 0.75 2.06 14.47
N GLY A 30 1.39 3.12 14.93
CA GLY A 30 1.87 4.21 14.10
C GLY A 30 3.37 4.10 13.84
N ASP A 31 3.80 4.68 12.73
CA ASP A 31 5.22 4.85 12.44
C ASP A 31 5.81 6.08 13.13
N ASN A 32 7.14 6.16 13.13
CA ASN A 32 7.86 7.22 13.83
C ASN A 32 8.85 7.90 12.88
N ARG A 33 9.49 8.96 13.35
CA ARG A 33 10.50 9.71 12.60
C ARG A 33 11.74 9.93 13.48
N LYS A 34 12.92 9.86 12.87
CA LYS A 34 14.19 10.19 13.52
C LYS A 34 15.02 11.00 12.52
N ASP A 35 15.57 12.12 12.95
CA ASP A 35 16.39 13.00 12.09
C ASP A 35 15.67 13.39 10.78
N SER A 36 14.35 13.64 10.87
CA SER A 36 13.47 13.93 9.73
C SER A 36 13.36 12.82 8.67
N LEU A 37 13.80 11.60 8.99
CA LEU A 37 13.69 10.39 8.18
C LEU A 37 12.67 9.43 8.79
N TYR A 38 11.95 8.72 7.93
CA TYR A 38 10.88 7.82 8.31
C TYR A 38 11.43 6.55 8.98
N GLN A 39 10.77 6.10 10.06
CA GLN A 39 11.05 4.86 10.76
C GLN A 39 9.84 3.95 10.70
N ALA A 40 9.96 2.84 9.95
CA ALA A 40 8.91 1.84 9.76
C ALA A 40 8.75 0.90 10.99
N VAL A 41 8.28 1.47 12.10
CA VAL A 41 7.98 0.78 13.36
C VAL A 41 6.84 -0.24 13.18
N ALA A 42 5.81 0.10 12.41
CA ALA A 42 4.64 -0.73 12.15
C ALA A 42 5.05 -2.04 11.46
N PHE A 43 5.85 -1.94 10.41
CA PHE A 43 6.32 -3.08 9.63
C PHE A 43 7.30 -3.96 10.40
N ARG A 44 8.23 -3.39 11.17
CA ARG A 44 9.09 -4.17 12.08
C ARG A 44 8.29 -4.94 13.12
N THR A 45 7.24 -4.31 13.67
CA THR A 45 6.33 -4.97 14.62
C THR A 45 5.52 -6.07 13.93
N LEU A 46 5.00 -5.83 12.73
CA LEU A 46 4.30 -6.85 11.94
C LEU A 46 5.22 -8.05 11.70
N ARG A 47 6.46 -7.82 11.24
CA ARG A 47 7.47 -8.88 11.06
C ARG A 47 7.71 -9.67 12.33
N THR A 48 7.77 -9.02 13.49
CA THR A 48 7.90 -9.69 14.80
C THR A 48 6.74 -10.66 15.07
N TYR A 49 5.50 -10.29 14.75
CA TYR A 49 4.36 -11.20 14.88
C TYR A 49 4.40 -12.33 13.85
N LEU A 50 4.76 -12.05 12.60
CA LEU A 50 4.91 -13.09 11.57
C LEU A 50 5.96 -14.14 11.96
N ASN A 51 7.10 -13.71 12.51
CA ASN A 51 8.16 -14.61 13.00
C ASN A 51 7.71 -15.48 14.20
N ASN A 52 6.67 -15.08 14.94
CA ASN A 52 6.07 -15.88 16.01
C ASN A 52 5.02 -16.88 15.49
N GLY A 53 4.79 -16.95 14.17
CA GLY A 53 3.87 -17.91 13.53
C GLY A 53 2.49 -17.33 13.22
N PHE A 54 2.23 -16.04 13.50
CA PHE A 54 1.00 -15.40 13.07
C PHE A 54 0.96 -15.24 11.55
N VAL A 55 -0.25 -15.26 10.99
CA VAL A 55 -0.49 -14.90 9.60
C VAL A 55 -1.29 -13.60 9.56
N LEU A 56 -0.89 -12.68 8.69
CA LEU A 56 -1.68 -11.48 8.42
C LEU A 56 -2.98 -11.88 7.72
N ASP A 57 -4.10 -11.54 8.35
CA ASP A 57 -5.44 -11.76 7.81
C ASP A 57 -5.88 -10.51 7.03
N GLU A 58 -5.72 -9.34 7.64
CA GLU A 58 -6.05 -8.04 7.04
C GLU A 58 -5.11 -6.93 7.54
N MET A 59 -4.83 -5.94 6.67
CA MET A 59 -4.17 -4.69 7.03
C MET A 59 -5.09 -3.51 6.71
N ILE A 60 -5.49 -2.80 7.76
CA ILE A 60 -6.38 -1.64 7.68
C ILE A 60 -5.56 -0.36 7.87
N ILE A 61 -5.81 0.64 7.03
CA ILE A 61 -5.24 1.98 7.17
C ILE A 61 -6.24 2.86 7.91
N ARG A 62 -5.90 3.24 9.14
CA ARG A 62 -6.71 4.15 9.94
C ARG A 62 -6.25 5.58 9.68
N ARG A 63 -7.11 6.38 9.06
CA ARG A 63 -6.88 7.82 8.90
C ARG A 63 -6.91 8.53 10.25
N GLN A 64 -5.89 9.33 10.54
CA GLN A 64 -5.86 10.18 11.72
C GLN A 64 -6.50 11.54 11.41
N ARG A 65 -7.53 11.92 12.17
CA ARG A 65 -8.15 13.27 12.13
C ARG A 65 -8.10 13.88 13.54
N PHE A 66 -8.10 15.21 13.63
CA PHE A 66 -8.27 15.96 14.89
C PHE A 66 -7.26 15.63 15.99
N ASN A 67 -5.97 15.58 15.66
CA ASN A 67 -4.90 15.43 16.64
C ASN A 67 -4.63 16.79 17.33
N THR A 68 -4.61 16.82 18.65
CA THR A 68 -4.30 18.03 19.46
C THR A 68 -2.90 18.59 19.18
N MET A 69 -1.97 17.73 18.75
CA MET A 69 -0.61 18.10 18.38
C MET A 69 -0.48 18.58 16.92
N ALA A 70 -1.58 18.68 16.17
CA ALA A 70 -1.56 19.11 14.77
C ALA A 70 -0.87 20.47 14.55
N PRO A 71 -1.05 21.52 15.38
CA PRO A 71 -0.36 22.79 15.18
C PRO A 71 1.17 22.67 15.25
N LEU A 72 1.69 21.89 16.21
CA LEU A 72 3.12 21.60 16.29
C LEU A 72 3.58 20.77 15.08
N GLY A 73 2.78 19.79 14.66
CA GLY A 73 3.02 18.99 13.48
C GLY A 73 3.18 19.85 12.22
N VAL A 74 2.27 20.78 11.98
CA VAL A 74 2.32 21.73 10.85
C VAL A 74 3.62 22.54 10.90
N TYR A 75 3.95 23.15 12.05
CA TYR A 75 5.19 23.92 12.21
C TYR A 75 6.44 23.11 11.86
N LEU A 76 6.55 21.89 12.40
CA LEU A 76 7.69 21.02 12.16
C LEU A 76 7.76 20.56 10.70
N CYS A 77 6.63 20.21 10.08
CA CYS A 77 6.58 19.81 8.68
C CYS A 77 7.06 20.93 7.75
N THR A 78 6.67 22.17 8.01
CA THR A 78 7.12 23.35 7.24
C THR A 78 8.60 23.63 7.44
N HIS A 79 9.12 23.51 8.68
CA HIS A 79 10.52 23.84 8.98
C HIS A 79 11.53 22.76 8.55
N TYR A 80 11.15 21.49 8.60
CA TYR A 80 12.05 20.37 8.36
C TYR A 80 11.75 19.59 7.08
N ASP A 81 10.81 20.10 6.27
CA ASP A 81 10.39 19.53 4.98
C ASP A 81 10.14 18.02 5.05
N PHE A 82 9.13 17.65 5.83
CA PHE A 82 8.61 16.29 5.89
C PHE A 82 7.09 16.30 5.93
N LEU A 83 6.47 15.17 5.62
CA LEU A 83 5.02 15.03 5.59
C LEU A 83 4.45 14.77 7.00
N MET A 84 3.24 15.25 7.29
CA MET A 84 2.58 14.99 8.56
C MET A 84 2.09 13.52 8.60
N PHE A 85 2.33 12.80 9.69
CA PHE A 85 1.69 11.49 9.86
C PHE A 85 0.17 11.67 9.91
N ALA A 86 -0.51 10.98 9.00
CA ALA A 86 -1.95 11.08 8.79
C ALA A 86 -2.63 9.70 8.78
N HIS A 87 -1.87 8.65 9.10
CA HIS A 87 -2.37 7.28 9.17
C HIS A 87 -1.70 6.50 10.30
N GLU A 88 -2.43 5.50 10.79
CA GLU A 88 -1.93 4.40 11.61
C GLU A 88 -2.29 3.08 10.93
N TYR A 89 -1.52 2.04 11.19
CA TYR A 89 -1.80 0.69 10.71
C TYR A 89 -2.60 -0.06 11.77
N VAL A 90 -3.62 -0.79 11.34
CA VAL A 90 -4.31 -1.78 12.16
C VAL A 90 -4.13 -3.14 11.50
N PHE A 91 -3.31 -3.99 12.10
CA PHE A 91 -3.07 -5.36 11.64
C PHE A 91 -4.02 -6.31 12.33
N ILE A 92 -4.69 -7.16 11.55
CA ILE A 92 -5.47 -8.31 12.04
C ILE A 92 -4.64 -9.56 11.77
N LEU A 93 -4.20 -10.21 12.83
CA LEU A 93 -3.26 -11.35 12.77
C LEU A 93 -3.94 -12.60 13.32
N LYS A 94 -3.95 -13.68 12.55
CA LYS A 94 -4.59 -14.96 12.91
C LYS A 94 -3.56 -15.96 13.42
N LYS A 95 -3.89 -16.64 14.52
CA LYS A 95 -3.15 -17.83 14.95
C LYS A 95 -3.60 -19.04 14.13
N VAL A 96 -2.66 -19.67 13.46
CA VAL A 96 -2.88 -20.83 12.60
C VAL A 96 -2.20 -22.07 13.17
N SER A 97 -2.54 -23.24 12.63
CA SER A 97 -1.97 -24.50 13.12
C SER A 97 -0.52 -24.60 12.63
N ALA A 98 0.36 -25.21 13.44
CA ALA A 98 1.74 -25.45 13.04
C ALA A 98 1.87 -26.39 11.83
N ALA A 99 0.83 -27.18 11.52
CA ALA A 99 0.78 -28.05 10.34
C ALA A 99 0.39 -27.29 9.05
N THR A 100 -0.52 -26.31 9.17
CA THR A 100 -1.02 -25.48 8.05
C THR A 100 0.04 -24.46 7.58
N CYS A 101 0.90 -24.00 8.50
CA CYS A 101 2.11 -23.26 8.19
C CYS A 101 3.33 -24.17 8.31
N GLY A 102 3.46 -25.09 7.35
CA GLY A 102 4.78 -25.63 7.07
C GLY A 102 5.74 -24.44 6.79
N PRO A 103 6.97 -24.46 7.32
CA PRO A 103 7.94 -23.39 7.14
C PRO A 103 8.17 -23.04 5.67
N GLU A 104 7.94 -23.95 4.72
CA GLU A 104 8.35 -23.74 3.33
C GLU A 104 7.73 -22.56 2.60
N TRP A 105 6.42 -22.29 2.67
CA TRP A 105 5.84 -21.21 1.84
C TRP A 105 6.06 -19.83 2.46
N ALA A 106 5.87 -19.73 3.79
CA ALA A 106 6.15 -18.54 4.55
C ALA A 106 7.64 -18.24 4.41
N ASN A 107 8.53 -19.20 4.63
CA ASN A 107 9.96 -19.00 4.42
C ASN A 107 10.32 -18.73 2.95
N ARG A 108 9.66 -19.33 1.93
CA ARG A 108 9.94 -18.98 0.51
C ARG A 108 9.62 -17.53 0.16
N LEU A 109 8.58 -16.94 0.76
CA LEU A 109 8.21 -15.54 0.54
C LEU A 109 8.81 -14.58 1.58
N LEU A 110 9.08 -15.05 2.80
CA LEU A 110 9.55 -14.25 3.93
C LEU A 110 11.07 -14.31 4.10
N ASP A 111 11.74 -15.39 3.66
CA ASP A 111 13.20 -15.48 3.64
C ASP A 111 13.69 -14.51 2.58
N SER A 112 14.19 -13.43 3.13
CA SER A 112 14.90 -12.35 2.47
C SER A 112 15.79 -12.86 1.35
N VAL A 113 15.85 -12.08 0.29
CA VAL A 113 16.87 -12.18 -0.77
C VAL A 113 18.29 -12.07 -0.21
N ASN A 114 18.51 -11.67 1.06
CA ASN A 114 19.84 -11.51 1.64
C ASN A 114 19.86 -11.77 3.17
N LEU A 115 20.42 -12.90 3.61
CA LEU A 115 21.02 -13.06 4.94
C LEU A 115 22.51 -12.67 4.87
N PRO A 116 23.09 -12.06 5.91
CA PRO A 116 24.52 -11.78 5.95
C PRO A 116 25.34 -13.08 5.85
N PRO A 117 26.50 -13.07 5.18
CA PRO A 117 27.34 -14.25 5.06
C PRO A 117 27.86 -14.67 6.44
N GLY A 118 27.29 -15.73 7.03
CA GLY A 118 27.80 -16.34 8.26
C GLY A 118 26.80 -16.91 9.27
N SER A 119 25.48 -16.75 9.10
CA SER A 119 24.50 -17.44 9.98
C SER A 119 24.36 -18.92 9.59
N ALA A 120 24.46 -19.82 10.55
CA ALA A 120 24.52 -21.28 10.38
C ALA A 120 23.24 -21.97 9.85
N GLU A 121 22.27 -21.18 9.38
CA GLU A 121 21.07 -21.64 8.67
C GLU A 121 20.96 -20.80 7.38
N ALA A 122 21.75 -21.14 6.37
CA ALA A 122 21.68 -20.49 5.06
C ALA A 122 20.56 -21.13 4.23
N PRO A 123 19.56 -20.38 3.73
CA PRO A 123 18.52 -20.94 2.87
C PRO A 123 19.11 -21.32 1.50
N LEU A 124 18.49 -22.32 0.88
CA LEU A 124 18.83 -22.98 -0.40
C LEU A 124 19.00 -22.06 -1.64
N ILE A 125 19.00 -20.74 -1.49
CA ILE A 125 19.17 -19.76 -2.58
C ILE A 125 20.57 -19.11 -2.55
N ALA A 126 21.38 -19.32 -1.51
CA ALA A 126 22.77 -18.83 -1.47
C ALA A 126 23.71 -19.50 -2.50
N ALA A 127 23.23 -20.51 -3.24
CA ALA A 127 23.97 -21.23 -4.27
C ALA A 127 23.46 -20.98 -5.71
N VAL A 128 22.48 -20.08 -5.91
CA VAL A 128 21.98 -19.76 -7.25
C VAL A 128 22.67 -18.47 -7.72
N PRO A 129 23.44 -18.48 -8.83
CA PRO A 129 24.08 -17.27 -9.35
C PRO A 129 23.04 -16.20 -9.61
N ALA A 130 23.41 -14.91 -9.54
CA ALA A 130 22.55 -13.75 -9.78
C ALA A 130 21.64 -13.93 -11.01
N ILE A 131 20.44 -14.49 -10.81
CA ILE A 131 19.41 -14.54 -11.85
C ILE A 131 18.81 -13.14 -11.89
N VAL A 132 19.25 -12.37 -12.88
CA VAL A 132 18.65 -11.10 -13.28
C VAL A 132 17.13 -11.28 -13.36
N SER A 133 16.37 -10.33 -12.81
CA SER A 133 14.92 -10.36 -12.89
C SER A 133 14.47 -10.45 -14.35
N ASN A 134 13.56 -11.36 -14.67
CA ASN A 134 13.02 -11.51 -16.03
C ASN A 134 11.79 -10.63 -16.25
N VAL A 135 11.80 -9.42 -15.67
CA VAL A 135 10.71 -8.45 -15.79
C VAL A 135 11.01 -7.53 -16.95
N ALA A 136 10.20 -7.60 -18.01
CA ALA A 136 10.28 -6.64 -19.12
C ALA A 136 9.80 -5.26 -18.65
N TYR A 137 10.65 -4.24 -18.84
CA TYR A 137 10.34 -2.86 -18.47
C TYR A 137 10.84 -1.85 -19.50
N HIS A 138 10.26 -0.65 -19.46
CA HIS A 138 10.60 0.49 -20.30
C HIS A 138 10.86 1.71 -19.43
N ARG A 139 11.83 2.54 -19.80
CA ARG A 139 12.14 3.80 -19.13
C ARG A 139 11.73 4.98 -19.98
N THR A 140 11.04 5.93 -19.38
CA THR A 140 10.67 7.19 -20.04
C THR A 140 11.12 8.36 -19.18
N ALA A 141 12.07 9.15 -19.68
CA ALA A 141 12.51 10.37 -19.02
C ALA A 141 11.74 11.57 -19.56
N ARG A 142 11.33 12.49 -18.69
CA ARG A 142 10.65 13.75 -19.05
C ARG A 142 11.17 14.88 -18.15
N PRO A 143 11.09 16.14 -18.59
CA PRO A 143 11.31 17.27 -17.68
C PRO A 143 10.21 17.30 -16.61
N ILE A 144 10.51 17.92 -15.48
CA ILE A 144 9.55 18.21 -14.40
C ILE A 144 9.02 19.63 -14.65
N PRO A 145 7.70 19.82 -14.70
CA PRO A 145 7.12 21.12 -15.05
C PRO A 145 7.36 22.10 -13.90
N SER A 146 7.70 23.35 -14.18
CA SER A 146 7.92 24.37 -13.14
C SER A 146 6.68 24.52 -12.25
N SER A 147 6.89 24.68 -10.94
CA SER A 147 5.80 24.86 -10.00
C SER A 147 5.63 26.35 -9.68
N PRO A 148 4.39 26.90 -9.73
CA PRO A 148 4.16 28.31 -9.38
C PRO A 148 4.39 28.60 -7.89
N ILE A 149 4.39 27.54 -7.06
CA ILE A 149 4.60 27.60 -5.62
C ILE A 149 5.78 26.70 -5.25
N GLU A 150 6.55 27.12 -4.26
CA GLU A 150 7.62 26.30 -3.70
C GLU A 150 7.06 24.97 -3.15
N ARG A 151 7.55 23.85 -3.68
CA ARG A 151 6.93 22.52 -3.51
C ARG A 151 6.89 22.02 -2.06
N HIS A 152 7.77 22.53 -1.20
CA HIS A 152 7.84 22.19 0.22
C HIS A 152 7.08 23.17 1.13
N SER A 153 6.55 24.27 0.59
CA SER A 153 5.79 25.25 1.37
C SER A 153 4.41 24.74 1.81
N ILE A 154 3.91 23.68 1.16
CA ILE A 154 2.60 23.10 1.44
C ILE A 154 2.77 21.91 2.39
N VAL A 155 2.18 22.02 3.58
CA VAL A 155 2.11 20.90 4.53
C VAL A 155 1.13 19.87 4.01
N MET A 156 1.61 18.65 3.81
CA MET A 156 0.80 17.52 3.37
C MET A 156 0.85 16.39 4.38
N GLY A 157 -0.27 15.67 4.50
CA GLY A 157 -0.32 14.41 5.21
C GLY A 157 0.36 13.29 4.43
N THR A 158 0.66 12.18 5.12
CA THR A 158 1.18 10.93 4.53
C THR A 158 0.08 10.01 3.99
N LEU A 159 -1.19 10.40 4.10
CA LEU A 159 -2.34 9.68 3.54
C LEU A 159 -3.03 10.58 2.50
N TRP A 160 -3.09 10.14 1.26
CA TRP A 160 -3.72 10.87 0.17
C TRP A 160 -4.92 10.09 -0.37
N THR A 161 -6.05 10.78 -0.43
CA THR A 161 -7.25 10.27 -1.11
C THR A 161 -7.30 10.87 -2.51
N VAL A 162 -7.57 10.04 -3.51
CA VAL A 162 -7.55 10.44 -4.92
C VAL A 162 -8.81 9.98 -5.63
N ARG A 163 -9.45 10.86 -6.41
CA ARG A 163 -10.59 10.49 -7.25
C ARG A 163 -10.10 9.77 -8.51
N VAL A 164 -10.29 8.45 -8.57
CA VAL A 164 -9.98 7.65 -9.75
C VAL A 164 -11.10 7.83 -10.77
N THR A 165 -10.73 8.01 -12.04
CA THR A 165 -11.67 8.09 -13.16
C THR A 165 -11.34 7.01 -14.19
N ASN A 166 -12.23 6.78 -15.16
CA ASN A 166 -12.02 5.81 -16.24
C ASN A 166 -10.73 6.09 -17.04
N ASP A 167 -10.34 7.37 -17.16
CA ASP A 167 -9.18 7.80 -17.94
C ASP A 167 -7.89 7.89 -17.11
N CYS A 168 -8.00 7.89 -15.78
CA CYS A 168 -6.88 8.13 -14.87
C CYS A 168 -6.84 7.10 -13.74
N SER A 169 -5.99 6.07 -13.91
CA SER A 169 -5.72 5.09 -12.86
C SER A 169 -5.04 5.70 -11.62
N LEU A 170 -5.25 5.08 -10.45
CA LEU A 170 -4.62 5.45 -9.18
C LEU A 170 -3.10 5.66 -9.28
N SER A 171 -2.39 4.78 -10.00
CA SER A 171 -0.93 4.86 -10.16
C SER A 171 -0.47 6.12 -10.91
N ARG A 172 -1.22 6.57 -11.92
CA ARG A 172 -0.90 7.78 -12.70
C ARG A 172 -1.15 9.05 -11.90
N LEU A 173 -2.26 9.08 -11.15
CA LEU A 173 -2.57 10.22 -10.29
C LEU A 173 -1.60 10.32 -9.11
N ALA A 174 -1.23 9.18 -8.52
CA ALA A 174 -0.16 9.10 -7.53
C ALA A 174 1.17 9.60 -8.08
N MET A 175 1.59 9.11 -9.25
CA MET A 175 2.80 9.58 -9.93
C MET A 175 2.80 11.09 -10.10
N SER A 176 1.69 11.65 -10.62
CA SER A 176 1.51 13.10 -10.80
C SER A 176 1.76 13.86 -9.49
N LYS A 177 1.07 13.48 -8.40
CA LYS A 177 1.22 14.11 -7.07
C LYS A 177 2.63 13.95 -6.49
N LEU A 178 3.25 12.79 -6.66
CA LEU A 178 4.60 12.50 -6.16
C LEU A 178 5.66 13.32 -6.90
N VAL A 179 5.60 13.37 -8.23
CA VAL A 179 6.48 14.21 -9.05
C VAL A 179 6.26 15.69 -8.71
N GLN A 180 5.02 16.08 -8.45
CA GLN A 180 4.72 17.43 -8.04
C GLN A 180 5.35 17.80 -6.69
N ARG A 181 5.32 16.89 -5.72
CA ARG A 181 5.85 17.14 -4.37
C ARG A 181 7.38 17.04 -4.29
N PHE A 182 7.95 16.00 -4.89
CA PHE A 182 9.37 15.65 -4.73
C PHE A 182 10.21 16.01 -5.96
N GLY A 183 9.58 16.58 -6.98
CA GLY A 183 10.29 17.06 -8.17
C GLY A 183 11.08 18.34 -7.92
N LYS A 184 11.94 18.66 -8.89
CA LYS A 184 12.66 19.91 -8.98
C LYS A 184 12.44 20.51 -10.35
N ASP A 185 12.14 21.80 -10.39
CA ASP A 185 11.82 22.53 -11.62
C ASP A 185 12.93 22.37 -12.64
N ASP A 186 12.53 22.10 -13.89
CA ASP A 186 13.39 21.84 -15.06
C ASP A 186 14.34 20.65 -14.93
N ALA A 187 14.29 19.92 -13.81
CA ALA A 187 15.03 18.68 -13.65
C ALA A 187 14.33 17.53 -14.38
N ILE A 188 15.02 16.40 -14.47
CA ILE A 188 14.53 15.22 -15.18
C ILE A 188 13.92 14.25 -14.18
N TRP A 189 12.75 13.72 -14.50
CA TRP A 189 12.22 12.53 -13.85
C TRP A 189 12.14 11.37 -14.84
N GLU A 190 12.29 10.15 -14.33
CA GLU A 190 12.27 8.91 -15.11
C GLU A 190 11.17 7.98 -14.58
N GLU A 191 10.24 7.58 -15.42
CA GLU A 191 9.27 6.52 -15.14
C GLU A 191 9.83 5.16 -15.58
N VAL A 192 9.85 4.18 -14.67
CA VAL A 192 10.14 2.78 -14.99
C VAL A 192 8.83 2.00 -15.04
N SER A 193 8.35 1.72 -16.26
CA SER A 193 7.09 1.01 -16.49
C SER A 193 7.30 -0.45 -16.84
N PHE A 194 6.67 -1.34 -16.10
CA PHE A 194 6.71 -2.81 -16.31
C PHE A 194 5.36 -3.33 -16.84
N LEU A 195 4.75 -2.58 -17.77
CA LEU A 195 3.40 -2.81 -18.28
C LEU A 195 3.15 -4.24 -18.76
N GLU A 196 4.09 -4.82 -19.50
CA GLU A 196 3.96 -6.18 -20.03
C GLU A 196 3.91 -7.22 -18.91
N PHE A 197 4.83 -7.13 -17.94
CA PHE A 197 4.84 -7.99 -16.77
C PHE A 197 3.56 -7.85 -15.95
N ARG A 198 3.12 -6.60 -15.69
CA ARG A 198 1.85 -6.33 -15.01
C ARG A 198 0.69 -7.03 -15.70
N ASN A 199 0.57 -6.88 -17.01
CA ASN A 199 -0.54 -7.50 -17.76
C ASN A 199 -0.50 -9.03 -17.70
N LYS A 200 0.68 -9.64 -17.71
CA LYS A 200 0.83 -11.10 -17.53
C LYS A 200 0.33 -11.55 -16.15
N VAL A 201 0.71 -10.85 -15.07
CA VAL A 201 0.23 -11.16 -13.71
C VAL A 201 -1.29 -11.00 -13.62
N LEU A 202 -1.84 -9.91 -14.16
CA LEU A 202 -3.28 -9.64 -14.09
C LEU A 202 -4.13 -10.56 -14.97
N ALA A 203 -3.57 -11.14 -16.03
CA ALA A 203 -4.28 -12.12 -16.85
C ALA A 203 -4.67 -13.39 -16.08
N LEU A 204 -3.99 -13.67 -14.97
CA LEU A 204 -4.25 -14.81 -14.07
C LEU A 204 -5.14 -14.44 -12.86
N ALA A 205 -5.61 -13.18 -12.80
CA ALA A 205 -6.48 -12.73 -11.74
C ALA A 205 -7.88 -13.35 -11.85
N THR A 206 -8.42 -13.73 -10.71
CA THR A 206 -9.78 -14.27 -10.57
C THR A 206 -10.55 -13.44 -9.54
N TYR A 207 -11.88 -13.55 -9.56
CA TYR A 207 -12.76 -12.82 -8.65
C TYR A 207 -13.69 -13.81 -7.97
N HIS A 208 -13.98 -13.56 -6.70
CA HIS A 208 -14.84 -14.40 -5.89
C HIS A 208 -15.61 -13.55 -4.89
N ASP A 209 -16.83 -13.97 -4.57
CA ASP A 209 -17.75 -13.29 -3.65
C ASP A 209 -17.15 -13.02 -2.26
N ILE A 210 -16.19 -13.82 -1.81
CA ILE A 210 -15.47 -13.60 -0.54
C ILE A 210 -14.74 -12.25 -0.51
N CYS A 211 -14.42 -11.67 -1.66
CA CYS A 211 -13.73 -10.39 -1.81
C CYS A 211 -14.57 -9.35 -2.55
N ALA A 212 -15.88 -9.56 -2.72
CA ALA A 212 -16.74 -8.62 -3.45
C ALA A 212 -16.82 -7.25 -2.74
N GLU A 213 -16.89 -6.17 -3.51
CA GLU A 213 -17.14 -4.82 -3.00
C GLU A 213 -18.63 -4.70 -2.57
N ARG A 214 -18.89 -4.27 -1.32
CA ARG A 214 -20.25 -4.03 -0.80
C ARG A 214 -20.79 -2.71 -1.33
N ASP A 215 -19.96 -1.69 -1.18
CA ASP A 215 -20.28 -0.30 -1.44
C ASP A 215 -19.31 0.15 -2.54
N THR A 216 -19.57 -0.23 -3.80
CA THR A 216 -18.86 0.42 -4.91
C THR A 216 -19.10 1.92 -4.77
N PRO A 217 -18.05 2.77 -4.81
CA PRO A 217 -18.24 4.21 -4.79
C PRO A 217 -19.30 4.61 -5.81
N GLU A 218 -20.37 5.26 -5.37
CA GLU A 218 -21.40 5.74 -6.30
C GLU A 218 -20.71 6.62 -7.35
N THR A 219 -21.04 6.40 -8.63
CA THR A 219 -20.69 7.36 -9.67
C THR A 219 -21.31 8.69 -9.28
N CYS A 220 -20.48 9.70 -9.00
CA CYS A 220 -20.93 10.99 -8.49
C CYS A 220 -21.99 11.62 -9.40
N GLU A 221 -23.27 11.39 -9.13
CA GLU A 221 -24.29 12.38 -9.39
C GLU A 221 -24.36 13.28 -8.15
N PRO A 222 -24.31 14.60 -8.31
CA PRO A 222 -24.38 15.51 -7.17
C PRO A 222 -25.72 15.31 -6.46
N SER A 223 -25.68 14.77 -5.24
CA SER A 223 -26.83 14.68 -4.35
C SER A 223 -27.34 16.08 -4.04
N SER A 224 -28.61 16.34 -4.34
CA SER A 224 -29.25 17.65 -4.18
C SER A 224 -29.63 18.02 -2.75
N ASP A 225 -29.39 17.13 -1.78
CA ASP A 225 -30.08 17.21 -0.50
C ASP A 225 -29.07 17.43 0.64
N ALA A 226 -28.69 18.69 0.85
CA ALA A 226 -28.14 19.16 2.11
C ALA A 226 -29.17 20.07 2.77
N GLU A 227 -29.69 19.63 3.92
CA GLU A 227 -30.65 20.38 4.73
C GLU A 227 -30.05 21.72 5.20
N SER A 228 -30.70 22.82 4.78
CA SER A 228 -30.84 24.10 5.48
C SER A 228 -29.58 24.77 6.07
N ASP A 229 -28.54 24.95 5.26
CA ASP A 229 -27.69 26.14 5.39
C ASP A 229 -28.38 27.34 4.72
N CYS A 230 -28.41 28.50 5.38
CA CYS A 230 -29.00 29.74 4.86
C CYS A 230 -28.57 29.98 3.40
N GLU A 231 -29.49 30.43 2.53
CA GLU A 231 -29.22 30.71 1.09
C GLU A 231 -27.94 31.54 0.88
N PHE A 232 -27.63 32.42 1.85
CA PHE A 232 -26.38 33.17 1.90
C PHE A 232 -25.12 32.31 2.04
N GLU A 233 -25.11 31.29 2.90
CA GLU A 233 -23.94 30.44 3.13
C GLU A 233 -23.69 29.53 1.93
N GLN A 234 -24.77 29.03 1.29
CA GLN A 234 -24.67 28.26 0.05
C GLN A 234 -24.07 29.10 -1.09
N GLU A 235 -24.54 30.34 -1.25
CA GLU A 235 -24.03 31.26 -2.28
C GLU A 235 -22.58 31.69 -1.98
N ARG A 236 -22.25 31.92 -0.71
CA ARG A 236 -20.87 32.19 -0.26
C ARG A 236 -19.95 31.02 -0.56
N GLN A 237 -20.37 29.80 -0.27
CA GLN A 237 -19.60 28.58 -0.53
C GLN A 237 -19.40 28.35 -2.03
N LYS A 238 -20.44 28.53 -2.84
CA LYS A 238 -20.33 28.50 -4.33
C LYS A 238 -19.34 29.53 -4.85
N ARG A 239 -19.33 30.75 -4.31
CA ARG A 239 -18.36 31.80 -4.71
C ARG A 239 -16.94 31.45 -4.29
N ILE A 240 -16.76 30.86 -3.10
CA ILE A 240 -15.44 30.39 -2.65
C ILE A 240 -14.95 29.28 -3.58
N GLU A 241 -15.80 28.31 -3.92
CA GLU A 241 -15.47 27.22 -4.84
C GLU A 241 -15.18 27.70 -6.25
N ALA A 242 -15.98 28.63 -6.77
CA ALA A 242 -15.76 29.23 -8.09
C ALA A 242 -14.44 30.03 -8.14
N ASN A 243 -14.18 30.88 -7.15
CA ASN A 243 -12.93 31.62 -7.04
C ASN A 243 -11.74 30.66 -6.87
N HIS A 244 -11.90 29.58 -6.09
CA HIS A 244 -10.85 28.59 -5.90
C HIS A 244 -10.58 27.79 -7.18
N ALA A 245 -11.61 27.45 -7.95
CA ALA A 245 -11.49 26.80 -9.25
C ALA A 245 -10.81 27.72 -10.29
N GLU A 246 -11.18 29.01 -10.31
CA GLU A 246 -10.57 30.03 -11.16
C GLU A 246 -9.09 30.25 -10.80
N LEU A 247 -8.78 30.47 -9.52
CA LEU A 247 -7.40 30.65 -9.06
C LEU A 247 -6.55 29.39 -9.27
N SER A 248 -7.14 28.20 -9.11
CA SER A 248 -6.51 26.93 -9.49
C SER A 248 -6.27 26.87 -11.01
N SER A 249 -7.22 27.31 -11.83
CA SER A 249 -7.12 27.36 -13.31
C SER A 249 -6.03 28.29 -13.81
N MET A 250 -5.83 29.39 -13.09
CA MET A 250 -4.75 30.36 -13.35
C MET A 250 -3.40 29.91 -12.77
N GLY A 251 -3.37 28.79 -12.02
CA GLY A 251 -2.19 28.29 -11.33
C GLY A 251 -1.73 29.14 -10.14
N LEU A 252 -2.60 30.04 -9.65
CA LEU A 252 -2.32 30.99 -8.57
C LEU A 252 -2.52 30.39 -7.17
N ILE A 253 -3.37 29.37 -7.06
CA ILE A 253 -3.52 28.56 -5.86
C ILE A 253 -3.27 27.11 -6.24
N PHE A 254 -2.39 26.44 -5.51
CA PHE A 254 -2.07 25.03 -5.71
C PHE A 254 -2.29 24.30 -4.40
N ASP A 255 -3.50 23.80 -4.18
CA ASP A 255 -3.84 23.17 -2.92
C ASP A 255 -3.64 21.65 -3.00
N LEU A 256 -2.39 21.21 -2.81
CA LEU A 256 -2.03 19.79 -2.73
C LEU A 256 -2.75 19.04 -1.57
N SER A 257 -3.47 19.76 -0.70
CA SER A 257 -4.08 19.25 0.53
C SER A 257 -5.59 18.98 0.44
N ALA A 258 -6.28 19.47 -0.58
CA ALA A 258 -7.73 19.38 -0.66
C ALA A 258 -8.20 18.03 -1.21
N GLU A 259 -9.07 17.34 -0.45
CA GLU A 259 -9.55 15.98 -0.73
C GLU A 259 -10.35 15.83 -2.03
N ASN A 260 -10.72 16.92 -2.72
CA ASN A 260 -11.67 16.93 -3.85
C ASN A 260 -11.15 17.63 -5.12
N GLN A 261 -9.85 17.84 -5.27
CA GLN A 261 -9.31 18.55 -6.45
C GLN A 261 -9.21 17.66 -7.70
N GLU A 262 -9.32 18.27 -8.89
CA GLU A 262 -8.98 17.64 -10.16
C GLU A 262 -7.46 17.44 -10.29
N ASP A 263 -6.97 16.32 -9.77
CA ASP A 263 -5.57 15.86 -9.88
C ASP A 263 -5.10 15.63 -11.34
N THR A 264 -6.02 15.73 -12.30
CA THR A 264 -5.82 15.47 -13.72
C THR A 264 -5.07 16.59 -14.45
N ARG A 265 -5.13 17.84 -13.98
CA ARG A 265 -4.46 18.97 -14.66
C ARG A 265 -2.95 18.81 -14.66
N HIS A 266 -2.34 18.65 -13.49
CA HIS A 266 -0.88 18.46 -13.39
C HIS A 266 -0.45 17.19 -14.16
N LEU A 267 -1.25 16.12 -14.09
CA LEU A 267 -1.00 14.90 -14.86
C LEU A 267 -1.00 15.16 -16.37
N SER A 268 -1.97 15.91 -16.89
CA SER A 268 -2.05 16.29 -18.31
C SER A 268 -0.84 17.11 -18.75
N THR A 269 -0.45 18.11 -17.97
CA THR A 269 0.77 18.90 -18.21
C THR A 269 2.00 17.99 -18.21
N LEU A 270 2.15 17.14 -17.20
CA LEU A 270 3.29 16.23 -17.05
C LEU A 270 3.45 15.27 -18.23
N LEU A 271 2.33 14.74 -18.75
CA LEU A 271 2.32 13.78 -19.85
C LEU A 271 2.46 14.42 -21.24
N SER A 272 2.04 15.67 -21.39
CA SER A 272 2.16 16.41 -22.66
C SER A 272 3.59 16.85 -22.96
N MET A 273 4.46 16.96 -21.94
CA MET A 273 5.87 17.27 -22.13
C MET A 273 6.60 16.15 -22.88
N PRO A 274 7.43 16.45 -23.90
CA PRO A 274 8.08 15.42 -24.71
C PRO A 274 9.10 14.60 -23.90
N PRO A 275 9.27 13.31 -24.22
CA PRO A 275 10.30 12.49 -23.60
C PRO A 275 11.71 12.97 -24.00
N ILE A 276 12.64 12.84 -23.06
CA ILE A 276 14.05 13.20 -23.24
C ILE A 276 14.78 11.99 -23.82
N LEU A 277 15.52 12.22 -24.92
CA LEU A 277 16.31 11.19 -25.61
C LEU A 277 17.77 11.14 -25.13
N ASP A 278 18.17 12.01 -24.21
CA ASP A 278 19.50 11.99 -23.61
C ASP A 278 19.60 10.88 -22.55
N PHE A 279 20.12 9.73 -22.97
CA PHE A 279 20.29 8.54 -22.13
C PHE A 279 21.38 8.72 -21.05
N PHE A 280 22.20 9.77 -21.10
CA PHE A 280 23.27 10.00 -20.12
C PHE A 280 22.86 10.98 -19.02
N ALA A 281 21.73 11.66 -19.16
CA ALA A 281 21.31 12.65 -18.20
C ALA A 281 20.86 12.00 -16.88
N SER A 282 21.53 12.36 -15.78
CA SER A 282 21.16 11.85 -14.45
C SER A 282 19.80 12.41 -14.00
N PRO A 283 18.81 11.55 -13.68
CA PRO A 283 17.53 11.99 -13.20
C PRO A 283 17.64 12.60 -11.79
N HIS A 284 16.76 13.55 -11.50
CA HIS A 284 16.51 14.01 -10.14
C HIS A 284 15.49 13.11 -9.42
N LEU A 285 14.57 12.49 -10.17
CA LEU A 285 13.55 11.61 -9.61
C LEU A 285 13.42 10.35 -10.48
N VAL A 286 13.44 9.17 -9.87
CA VAL A 286 13.07 7.92 -10.54
C VAL A 286 11.80 7.39 -9.88
N PHE A 287 10.79 7.09 -10.68
CA PHE A 287 9.48 6.63 -10.23
C PHE A 287 9.17 5.24 -10.78
N ILE A 288 8.70 4.35 -9.91
CA ILE A 288 8.18 3.03 -10.27
C ILE A 288 6.73 2.92 -9.76
N PRO A 289 5.74 2.63 -10.62
CA PRO A 289 4.36 2.47 -10.18
C PRO A 289 4.17 1.17 -9.38
N HIS A 290 3.12 1.11 -8.56
CA HIS A 290 2.67 -0.17 -7.99
C HIS A 290 2.02 -1.05 -9.07
N ILE A 291 1.99 -2.35 -8.81
CA ILE A 291 1.18 -3.27 -9.60
C ILE A 291 -0.31 -2.93 -9.41
N ASN A 292 -0.96 -2.41 -10.44
CA ASN A 292 -2.34 -1.92 -10.37
C ASN A 292 -3.35 -3.08 -10.36
N VAL A 293 -3.31 -3.91 -9.32
CA VAL A 293 -4.21 -5.04 -9.10
C VAL A 293 -5.57 -4.52 -8.64
N PRO A 294 -6.69 -4.93 -9.25
CA PRO A 294 -8.02 -4.56 -8.79
C PRO A 294 -8.23 -4.95 -7.31
N PRO A 295 -8.94 -4.15 -6.50
CA PRO A 295 -9.01 -4.37 -5.04
C PRO A 295 -9.53 -5.73 -4.59
N THR A 296 -10.39 -6.33 -5.41
CA THR A 296 -11.09 -7.59 -5.14
C THR A 296 -10.46 -8.80 -5.83
N ALA A 297 -9.40 -8.57 -6.62
CA ALA A 297 -8.75 -9.61 -7.40
C ALA A 297 -7.97 -10.57 -6.49
N ILE A 298 -8.11 -11.86 -6.80
CA ILE A 298 -7.34 -12.94 -6.19
C ILE A 298 -6.43 -13.52 -7.26
N LEU A 299 -5.13 -13.46 -7.01
CA LEU A 299 -4.09 -13.92 -7.92
C LEU A 299 -3.78 -15.41 -7.69
N SER A 300 -3.49 -16.11 -8.78
CA SER A 300 -3.00 -17.48 -8.76
C SER A 300 -1.51 -17.49 -9.11
N GLU A 301 -0.78 -18.51 -8.67
CA GLU A 301 0.68 -18.66 -8.89
C GLU A 301 1.49 -17.53 -8.21
N THR A 302 2.54 -17.88 -7.45
CA THR A 302 3.30 -16.88 -6.66
C THR A 302 4.72 -16.65 -7.14
N ASP A 303 5.15 -17.33 -8.20
CA ASP A 303 6.50 -17.18 -8.77
C ASP A 303 6.79 -15.75 -9.24
N TRP A 304 5.75 -15.04 -9.70
CA TRP A 304 5.88 -13.64 -10.11
C TRP A 304 6.24 -12.71 -8.93
N ILE A 305 5.88 -13.05 -7.69
CA ILE A 305 6.15 -12.22 -6.51
C ILE A 305 7.65 -12.06 -6.31
N LEU A 306 8.39 -13.18 -6.36
CA LEU A 306 9.85 -13.17 -6.20
C LEU A 306 10.52 -12.41 -7.35
N ASN A 307 10.06 -12.62 -8.59
CA ASN A 307 10.58 -11.90 -9.75
C ASN A 307 10.31 -10.39 -9.66
N TYR A 308 9.12 -9.99 -9.20
CA TYR A 308 8.75 -8.60 -8.98
C TYR A 308 9.61 -7.93 -7.91
N ARG A 309 9.79 -8.59 -6.76
CA ARG A 309 10.64 -8.08 -5.66
C ARG A 309 12.09 -7.89 -6.09
N ARG A 310 12.68 -8.89 -6.77
CA ARG A 310 14.03 -8.79 -7.34
C ARG A 310 14.16 -7.64 -8.31
N PHE A 311 13.19 -7.50 -9.21
CA PHE A 311 13.14 -6.37 -10.15
C PHE A 311 13.17 -5.02 -9.42
N LEU A 312 12.35 -4.83 -8.38
CA LEU A 312 12.34 -3.57 -7.62
C LEU A 312 13.68 -3.30 -6.92
N VAL A 313 14.33 -4.32 -6.37
CA VAL A 313 15.68 -4.20 -5.79
C VAL A 313 16.70 -3.79 -6.84
N GLU A 314 16.71 -4.44 -8.02
CA GLU A 314 17.60 -4.09 -9.12
C GLU A 314 17.42 -2.63 -9.56
N GLN A 315 16.17 -2.18 -9.71
CA GLN A 315 15.89 -0.79 -10.08
C GLN A 315 16.26 0.19 -8.96
N ALA A 316 16.11 -0.18 -7.69
CA ALA A 316 16.53 0.65 -6.57
C ALA A 316 18.05 0.82 -6.50
N THR A 317 18.82 -0.25 -6.68
CA THR A 317 20.29 -0.20 -6.74
C THR A 317 20.77 0.63 -7.93
N ASP A 318 20.15 0.45 -9.11
CA ASP A 318 20.46 1.27 -10.29
C ASP A 318 20.12 2.75 -10.07
N ALA A 319 18.96 3.05 -9.49
CA ALA A 319 18.55 4.42 -9.16
C ALA A 319 19.51 5.07 -8.15
N ALA A 320 19.94 4.34 -7.12
CA ALA A 320 20.91 4.82 -6.13
C ALA A 320 22.22 5.28 -6.78
N ASN A 321 22.66 4.62 -7.86
CA ASN A 321 23.86 4.99 -8.60
C ASN A 321 23.65 6.22 -9.49
N ARG A 322 22.49 6.33 -10.18
CA ARG A 322 22.26 7.35 -11.21
C ARG A 322 21.65 8.66 -10.70
N ILE A 323 20.85 8.63 -9.65
CA ILE A 323 20.15 9.82 -9.14
C ILE A 323 21.16 10.86 -8.64
N LYS A 324 20.88 12.16 -8.85
CA LYS A 324 21.71 13.25 -8.33
C LYS A 324 21.57 13.38 -6.80
N PRO A 325 22.58 13.90 -6.06
CA PRO A 325 22.39 14.27 -4.66
C PRO A 325 21.14 15.14 -4.47
N GLN A 326 20.43 14.93 -3.37
CA GLN A 326 19.12 15.53 -3.07
C GLN A 326 17.99 15.10 -4.01
N GLY A 327 18.21 14.10 -4.87
CA GLY A 327 17.18 13.47 -5.69
C GLY A 327 16.46 12.31 -5.00
N TYR A 328 15.40 11.82 -5.63
CA TYR A 328 14.46 10.87 -5.05
C TYR A 328 14.30 9.60 -5.87
N PHE A 329 14.32 8.45 -5.21
CA PHE A 329 13.82 7.19 -5.75
C PHE A 329 12.46 6.92 -5.10
N ILE A 330 11.42 6.78 -5.91
CA ILE A 330 10.04 6.58 -5.45
C ILE A 330 9.49 5.30 -6.06
N VAL A 331 9.04 4.38 -5.21
CA VAL A 331 8.48 3.10 -5.65
C VAL A 331 7.15 2.83 -4.96
N GLY A 332 6.12 2.62 -5.78
CA GLY A 332 4.81 2.19 -5.34
C GLY A 332 4.73 0.67 -5.19
N VAL A 333 4.08 0.21 -4.13
CA VAL A 333 3.79 -1.20 -3.86
C VAL A 333 2.36 -1.33 -3.37
N LYS A 334 1.69 -2.40 -3.79
CA LYS A 334 0.34 -2.72 -3.38
C LYS A 334 0.31 -4.17 -2.91
N ASP A 335 -0.29 -4.41 -1.75
CA ASP A 335 -0.51 -5.75 -1.24
C ASP A 335 -1.50 -6.51 -2.12
N VAL A 336 -1.43 -7.84 -2.09
CA VAL A 336 -2.26 -8.67 -2.95
C VAL A 336 -2.84 -9.83 -2.18
N ARG A 337 -3.91 -10.40 -2.74
CA ARG A 337 -4.53 -11.61 -2.23
C ARG A 337 -4.26 -12.74 -3.21
N CYS A 338 -3.90 -13.91 -2.69
CA CYS A 338 -3.57 -15.08 -3.50
C CYS A 338 -4.36 -16.32 -3.06
N TRP A 339 -4.66 -17.21 -4.01
CA TRP A 339 -5.22 -18.53 -3.72
C TRP A 339 -4.20 -19.47 -3.07
N GLY A 340 -4.68 -20.34 -2.17
CA GLY A 340 -4.05 -21.64 -1.92
C GLY A 340 -2.58 -21.65 -1.50
N LEU A 341 -2.11 -20.63 -0.78
CA LEU A 341 -0.74 -20.62 -0.23
C LEU A 341 -0.59 -21.41 1.07
N ARG A 342 -1.69 -21.90 1.64
CA ARG A 342 -1.70 -22.71 2.87
C ARG A 342 -1.69 -24.18 2.48
N GLY A 343 -0.82 -24.97 3.11
CA GLY A 343 -0.65 -26.41 2.84
C GLY A 343 -1.85 -27.31 3.18
N ASP A 344 -3.02 -26.73 3.46
CA ASP A 344 -4.25 -27.50 3.73
C ASP A 344 -4.69 -28.31 2.48
N ASP A 345 -4.29 -27.91 1.27
CA ASP A 345 -4.60 -28.62 0.01
C ASP A 345 -3.77 -29.89 -0.24
N LEU A 346 -2.77 -30.20 0.61
CA LEU A 346 -1.90 -31.39 0.44
C LEU A 346 -2.25 -32.56 1.39
N GLN A 347 -3.24 -32.43 2.28
CA GLN A 347 -3.68 -33.50 3.19
C GLN A 347 -4.99 -34.19 2.79
N ALA A 348 -5.25 -34.31 1.49
CA ALA A 348 -6.29 -35.20 0.96
C ALA A 348 -5.69 -36.34 0.12
N VAL A 349 -4.54 -36.90 0.51
CA VAL A 349 -4.01 -38.13 -0.10
C VAL A 349 -3.39 -39.02 0.96
N ASP A 350 -4.21 -39.53 1.87
CA ASP A 350 -3.91 -40.80 2.54
C ASP A 350 -5.12 -41.73 2.43
N GLY A 351 -5.07 -42.60 1.42
CA GLY A 351 -5.57 -43.97 1.52
C GLY A 351 -7.08 -44.21 1.61
N ALA A 352 -7.88 -43.77 0.63
CA ALA A 352 -9.08 -44.52 0.24
C ALA A 352 -9.49 -44.14 -1.19
N ALA A 353 -9.50 -45.13 -2.09
CA ALA A 353 -10.02 -44.97 -3.43
C ALA A 353 -11.53 -44.64 -3.37
N GLY A 354 -11.89 -43.38 -3.66
CA GLY A 354 -13.28 -42.95 -3.74
C GLY A 354 -13.39 -41.47 -4.12
N ASN A 355 -13.79 -41.21 -5.36
CA ASN A 355 -14.19 -39.93 -5.96
C ASN A 355 -13.25 -38.73 -5.73
N LEU A 356 -12.57 -38.33 -6.81
CA LEU A 356 -11.91 -37.02 -6.94
C LEU A 356 -12.96 -35.91 -6.80
N SER A 357 -13.19 -35.42 -5.58
CA SER A 357 -13.78 -34.10 -5.35
C SER A 357 -12.72 -33.06 -5.70
N GLU A 358 -13.08 -32.08 -6.52
CA GLU A 358 -12.23 -30.92 -6.82
C GLU A 358 -11.66 -30.31 -5.51
N PRO A 359 -10.38 -29.88 -5.49
CA PRO A 359 -9.82 -29.20 -4.32
C PRO A 359 -10.69 -27.97 -4.03
N THR A 360 -11.22 -27.88 -2.82
CA THR A 360 -12.09 -26.79 -2.38
C THR A 360 -11.30 -25.49 -2.36
N ARG A 361 -11.31 -24.77 -3.49
CA ARG A 361 -10.68 -23.46 -3.74
C ARG A 361 -11.29 -22.31 -2.92
N ASN A 362 -11.42 -22.46 -1.60
CA ASN A 362 -12.14 -21.48 -0.80
C ASN A 362 -11.22 -20.61 0.05
N THR A 363 -9.95 -20.96 0.26
CA THR A 363 -9.07 -20.17 1.14
C THR A 363 -8.13 -19.24 0.37
N THR A 364 -8.10 -17.98 0.80
CA THR A 364 -7.18 -16.96 0.28
C THR A 364 -6.19 -16.53 1.35
N THR A 365 -5.06 -15.99 0.90
CA THR A 365 -4.00 -15.47 1.77
C THR A 365 -3.69 -14.03 1.40
N TYR A 366 -3.62 -13.17 2.42
CA TYR A 366 -3.12 -11.81 2.30
C TYR A 366 -1.60 -11.84 2.20
N VAL A 367 -1.04 -11.29 1.12
CA VAL A 367 0.40 -11.19 0.92
C VAL A 367 0.83 -9.75 1.14
N PRO A 368 1.59 -9.46 2.23
CA PRO A 368 2.04 -8.11 2.55
C PRO A 368 3.27 -7.71 1.72
N LEU A 369 3.10 -7.58 0.40
CA LEU A 369 4.16 -7.11 -0.51
C LEU A 369 4.79 -5.79 -0.06
N THR A 370 4.00 -4.91 0.54
CA THR A 370 4.45 -3.63 1.09
C THR A 370 5.52 -3.83 2.17
N LEU A 371 5.29 -4.71 3.14
CA LEU A 371 6.29 -5.12 4.13
C LEU A 371 7.54 -5.72 3.45
N LEU A 372 7.33 -6.72 2.58
CA LEU A 372 8.42 -7.49 1.98
C LEU A 372 9.34 -6.65 1.12
N VAL A 373 8.77 -5.79 0.27
CA VAL A 373 9.53 -4.86 -0.56
C VAL A 373 10.23 -3.81 0.31
N GLN A 374 9.60 -3.30 1.36
CA GLN A 374 10.24 -2.32 2.24
C GLN A 374 11.49 -2.90 2.92
N GLU A 375 11.44 -4.15 3.36
CA GLU A 375 12.59 -4.85 3.94
C GLU A 375 13.68 -5.10 2.90
N ASP A 376 13.32 -5.59 1.72
CA ASP A 376 14.27 -5.84 0.62
C ASP A 376 15.00 -4.55 0.21
N LEU A 377 14.26 -3.45 0.05
CA LEU A 377 14.81 -2.15 -0.32
C LEU A 377 15.70 -1.59 0.79
N THR A 378 15.29 -1.73 2.05
CA THR A 378 16.10 -1.27 3.19
C THR A 378 17.43 -2.01 3.21
N ALA A 379 17.42 -3.33 3.06
CA ALA A 379 18.64 -4.13 2.99
C ALA A 379 19.52 -3.71 1.80
N ALA A 380 18.95 -3.64 0.59
CA ALA A 380 19.68 -3.32 -0.62
C ALA A 380 20.28 -1.90 -0.63
N LEU A 381 19.66 -0.96 0.09
CA LEU A 381 20.07 0.45 0.13
C LEU A 381 20.88 0.80 1.38
N THR A 382 21.08 -0.12 2.33
CA THR A 382 21.75 0.15 3.62
C THR A 382 23.14 0.79 3.45
N ASP A 383 23.95 0.25 2.53
CA ASP A 383 25.32 0.73 2.28
C ASP A 383 25.41 1.84 1.21
N THR A 384 24.26 2.35 0.75
CA THR A 384 24.20 3.43 -0.22
C THR A 384 23.99 4.79 0.46
N ALA A 385 24.00 5.86 -0.33
CA ALA A 385 23.58 7.19 0.12
C ALA A 385 22.04 7.37 0.14
N MET A 386 21.25 6.31 -0.08
CA MET A 386 19.79 6.41 -0.05
C MET A 386 19.27 6.26 1.39
N ARG A 387 18.29 7.08 1.78
CA ARG A 387 17.60 7.02 3.08
C ARG A 387 16.10 7.11 2.90
N LEU A 388 15.34 6.30 3.64
CA LEU A 388 13.87 6.35 3.59
C LEU A 388 13.39 7.69 4.18
N LYS A 389 12.90 8.56 3.31
CA LYS A 389 12.45 9.92 3.65
C LYS A 389 10.99 9.93 4.04
N GLU A 390 10.12 9.29 3.25
CA GLU A 390 8.68 9.20 3.52
C GLU A 390 8.10 7.85 3.11
N VAL A 391 6.99 7.49 3.75
CA VAL A 391 6.05 6.47 3.27
C VAL A 391 4.68 7.13 3.13
N ILE A 392 4.13 7.05 1.92
CA ILE A 392 2.87 7.70 1.57
C ILE A 392 1.85 6.63 1.22
N VAL A 393 0.72 6.65 1.90
CA VAL A 393 -0.41 5.78 1.61
C VAL A 393 -1.34 6.53 0.67
N ILE A 394 -1.66 5.93 -0.47
CA ILE A 394 -2.59 6.51 -1.43
C ILE A 394 -3.77 5.56 -1.59
N VAL A 395 -4.98 6.10 -1.43
CA VAL A 395 -6.25 5.38 -1.49
C VAL A 395 -7.20 6.04 -2.49
N PRO A 396 -7.96 5.25 -3.27
CA PRO A 396 -9.05 5.79 -4.07
C PRO A 396 -10.16 6.37 -3.16
N GLN A 397 -10.81 7.45 -3.63
CA GLN A 397 -12.03 7.97 -3.00
C GLN A 397 -13.15 6.91 -2.97
N GLY A 398 -14.06 7.06 -2.00
CA GLY A 398 -15.26 6.21 -1.88
C GLY A 398 -15.10 4.97 -0.98
N TYR A 399 -13.87 4.57 -0.64
CA TYR A 399 -13.63 3.45 0.30
C TYR A 399 -13.50 3.90 1.76
N SER A 400 -13.61 5.21 2.02
CA SER A 400 -13.52 5.75 3.38
C SER A 400 -14.86 5.61 4.10
N ARG A 401 -14.88 4.92 5.24
CA ARG A 401 -16.00 4.96 6.18
C ARG A 401 -15.92 6.25 7.01
N ASN A 402 -16.43 7.35 6.46
CA ASN A 402 -16.47 8.65 7.13
C ASN A 402 -17.76 8.83 7.94
N LYS A 403 -17.70 9.68 8.96
CA LYS A 403 -18.88 10.16 9.70
C LYS A 403 -19.70 11.21 8.93
N ASP A 404 -19.20 11.59 7.76
CA ASP A 404 -19.84 12.56 6.85
C ASP A 404 -20.89 11.87 5.95
N ILE A 405 -21.08 10.55 6.13
CA ILE A 405 -22.19 9.76 5.57
C ILE A 405 -23.46 10.14 6.33
N ASP A 406 -24.60 10.14 5.63
CA ASP A 406 -25.90 10.37 6.25
C ASP A 406 -26.10 9.47 7.50
N PRO A 407 -26.58 10.01 8.64
CA PRO A 407 -26.71 9.22 9.86
C PRO A 407 -27.57 7.96 9.73
N GLU A 408 -28.61 7.97 8.90
CA GLU A 408 -29.47 6.83 8.65
C GLU A 408 -28.74 5.79 7.79
N GLU A 409 -28.07 6.22 6.73
CA GLU A 409 -27.22 5.36 5.91
C GLU A 409 -26.11 4.71 6.74
N PHE A 410 -25.44 5.48 7.61
CA PHE A 410 -24.43 4.97 8.52
C PHE A 410 -24.99 3.94 9.50
N ALA A 411 -26.17 4.18 10.07
CA ALA A 411 -26.84 3.24 10.97
C ALA A 411 -27.24 1.93 10.27
N ASN A 412 -27.74 2.03 9.03
CA ASN A 412 -28.07 0.86 8.21
C ASN A 412 -26.83 0.02 7.90
N ARG A 413 -25.74 0.65 7.46
CA ARG A 413 -24.45 -0.03 7.23
C ARG A 413 -23.91 -0.71 8.49
N GLN A 414 -24.05 -0.08 9.67
CA GLN A 414 -23.65 -0.69 10.94
C GLN A 414 -24.48 -1.92 11.29
N LYS A 415 -25.80 -1.86 11.08
CA LYS A 415 -26.71 -2.98 11.33
C LYS A 415 -26.37 -4.16 10.43
N GLU A 416 -26.15 -3.88 9.16
CA GLU A 416 -25.69 -4.82 8.15
C GLU A 416 -24.35 -5.50 8.51
N ASP A 417 -23.37 -4.73 8.98
CA ASP A 417 -22.08 -5.29 9.44
C ASP A 417 -22.25 -6.17 10.69
N GLU A 418 -23.16 -5.82 11.59
CA GLU A 418 -23.47 -6.62 12.79
C GLU A 418 -24.18 -7.93 12.40
N GLU A 419 -25.14 -7.89 11.47
CA GLU A 419 -25.80 -9.09 10.94
C GLU A 419 -24.80 -10.06 10.30
N ASP A 420 -23.93 -9.56 9.40
CA ASP A 420 -22.85 -10.36 8.80
C ASP A 420 -21.92 -10.95 9.87
N TRP A 421 -21.56 -10.15 10.88
CA TRP A 421 -20.71 -10.62 11.98
C TRP A 421 -21.37 -11.73 12.79
N GLN A 422 -22.68 -11.65 13.04
CA GLN A 422 -23.43 -12.69 13.72
C GLN A 422 -23.46 -13.97 12.87
N GLU A 423 -23.74 -13.87 11.57
CA GLU A 423 -23.71 -15.01 10.65
C GLU A 423 -22.33 -15.68 10.61
N GLU A 424 -21.25 -14.88 10.48
CA GLU A 424 -19.87 -15.36 10.54
C GLU A 424 -19.58 -16.06 11.87
N ARG A 425 -20.07 -15.50 12.98
CA ARG A 425 -19.86 -16.07 14.32
C ARG A 425 -20.60 -17.37 14.55
N GLU A 426 -21.83 -17.49 14.06
CA GLU A 426 -22.61 -18.71 14.13
C GLU A 426 -21.96 -19.81 13.29
N ALA A 427 -21.49 -19.47 12.09
CA ALA A 427 -20.72 -20.36 11.23
C ALA A 427 -19.38 -20.80 11.87
N GLU A 428 -18.69 -19.91 12.60
CA GLU A 428 -17.48 -20.26 13.37
C GLU A 428 -17.76 -21.10 14.62
N ALA A 429 -18.98 -21.09 15.18
CA ALA A 429 -19.34 -21.76 16.42
C ALA A 429 -19.97 -23.15 16.23
N GLY A 430 -20.68 -23.36 15.12
CA GLY A 430 -21.06 -24.71 14.68
C GLY A 430 -19.81 -25.43 14.18
N ASP A 431 -19.48 -26.58 14.75
CA ASP A 431 -18.32 -27.43 14.42
C ASP A 431 -18.44 -28.08 13.01
N VAL A 432 -18.97 -27.34 12.03
CA VAL A 432 -19.12 -27.73 10.63
C VAL A 432 -17.79 -27.47 9.95
N ALA A 433 -16.80 -28.28 10.28
CA ALA A 433 -15.51 -28.36 9.58
C ALA A 433 -15.65 -28.76 8.08
N SER A 434 -16.88 -28.98 7.58
CA SER A 434 -17.17 -29.45 6.22
C SER A 434 -17.74 -28.39 5.26
N VAL A 435 -17.93 -27.14 5.70
CA VAL A 435 -18.23 -26.03 4.80
C VAL A 435 -17.17 -24.97 5.05
N GLY A 436 -16.34 -24.69 4.05
CA GLY A 436 -15.38 -23.60 4.08
C GLY A 436 -16.12 -22.27 4.28
N SER A 437 -16.39 -21.92 5.53
CA SER A 437 -16.88 -20.61 5.96
C SER A 437 -15.73 -19.62 5.76
N SER A 438 -15.55 -19.23 4.51
CA SER A 438 -14.60 -18.19 4.15
C SER A 438 -15.21 -16.88 4.57
N ARG A 439 -14.81 -16.46 5.76
CA ARG A 439 -14.95 -15.11 6.25
C ARG A 439 -14.67 -14.12 5.12
N ARG A 440 -15.52 -13.12 4.97
CA ARG A 440 -15.34 -12.10 3.94
C ARG A 440 -13.99 -11.42 4.12
N ALA A 441 -13.28 -11.28 3.01
CA ALA A 441 -12.01 -10.59 2.91
C ALA A 441 -12.24 -9.15 2.45
N LEU A 442 -11.52 -8.22 3.06
CA LEU A 442 -11.64 -6.81 2.68
C LEU A 442 -10.93 -6.57 1.34
N PRO A 443 -11.49 -5.68 0.48
CA PRO A 443 -10.79 -5.22 -0.72
C PRO A 443 -9.48 -4.52 -0.36
N ILE A 444 -8.40 -4.87 -1.06
CA ILE A 444 -7.09 -4.21 -0.88
C ILE A 444 -7.04 -2.99 -1.79
N VAL A 445 -7.31 -1.82 -1.25
CA VAL A 445 -7.47 -0.58 -2.05
C VAL A 445 -6.22 0.29 -2.01
N GLN A 446 -5.50 0.27 -0.88
CA GLN A 446 -4.34 1.10 -0.63
C GLN A 446 -3.12 0.66 -1.44
N ALA A 447 -2.34 1.65 -1.89
CA ALA A 447 -0.97 1.46 -2.35
C ALA A 447 -0.05 2.32 -1.47
N LEU A 448 1.10 1.76 -1.10
CA LEU A 448 2.14 2.47 -0.35
C LEU A 448 3.26 2.88 -1.30
N TYR A 449 3.73 4.11 -1.15
CA TYR A 449 4.85 4.65 -1.91
C TYR A 449 6.01 4.94 -0.96
N TYR A 450 7.12 4.23 -1.16
CA TYR A 450 8.36 4.47 -0.44
C TYR A 450 9.17 5.54 -1.17
N VAL A 451 9.47 6.63 -0.48
CA VAL A 451 10.26 7.75 -1.00
C VAL A 451 11.64 7.68 -0.35
N TYR A 452 12.66 7.36 -1.13
CA TYR A 452 14.06 7.36 -0.71
C TYR A 452 14.76 8.61 -1.22
N LEU A 453 15.39 9.36 -0.31
CA LEU A 453 16.22 10.52 -0.61
C LEU A 453 17.68 10.09 -0.76
N LYS A 454 18.37 10.61 -1.79
CA LYS A 454 19.83 10.50 -1.91
C LYS A 454 20.50 11.62 -1.12
N VAL A 455 21.10 11.27 0.03
CA VAL A 455 21.78 12.24 0.92
C VAL A 455 23.10 12.74 0.38
#